data_AF-A0A962JLF3-F1
#
_entry.id   AF-A0A962JLF3-F1
#
_cell.length_a   1.000
_cell.length_b   1.000
_cell.length_c   1.000
_cell.angle_alpha   90.00
_cell.angle_beta   90.00
_cell.angle_gamma   90.00
#
_symmetry.space_group_name_H-M   'P 1'
#
loop_
_entity.id
_entity.type
_entity.pdbx_description
1 polymer ?
#
loop_
_entity_poly.entity_id
_entity_poly.type
_entity_poly.pdbx_seq_one_letter_code
_entity_poly.pdbx_strand_id
1 'polypeptide(L)'
;YGLFTFEHTMTEMAILTFIGTLQFAPGLVSVLFWPRATRAGFLAGLSVGLLIWFSVLVIPYILNLPNFFTQLISINLRFFEDPIYWHHIGLGSTIANAVVMFVVSLITKQTASEQMAADSCAVDNLRRPYRWSLKAKSVEDFINSLSEVLGRLTAEREVEQALIDLSMSPEETRPYALRRLRDQIESNLSGLLGPSVAHEIL
;
A
#
# COMPACT_ATOMS: atom_id res chain seq x y z
N TYR A 1 29.00 -39.61 -9.56
CA TYR A 1 27.79 -38.96 -10.09
C TYR A 1 26.54 -39.45 -9.35
N GLY A 2 26.49 -39.30 -8.02
CA GLY A 2 25.41 -39.86 -7.19
C GLY A 2 25.13 -38.97 -5.99
N LEU A 3 25.01 -37.67 -6.23
CA LEU A 3 24.61 -36.68 -5.23
C LEU A 3 23.27 -36.10 -5.71
N PHE A 4 22.23 -36.27 -4.90
CA PHE A 4 20.89 -35.65 -5.02
C PHE A 4 19.91 -36.25 -6.03
N THR A 5 19.50 -37.50 -5.84
CA THR A 5 18.15 -37.92 -6.27
C THR A 5 17.32 -38.22 -5.02
N PHE A 6 17.01 -37.16 -4.27
CA PHE A 6 15.89 -37.20 -3.34
C PHE A 6 14.62 -37.12 -4.18
N GLU A 7 13.77 -38.14 -4.12
CA GLU A 7 12.45 -38.09 -4.77
C GLU A 7 11.54 -37.17 -3.95
N HIS A 8 11.69 -35.88 -4.21
CA HIS A 8 10.78 -34.85 -3.74
C HIS A 8 9.48 -34.97 -4.51
N THR A 9 8.36 -35.15 -3.82
CA THR A 9 7.09 -35.21 -4.53
C THR A 9 6.77 -33.82 -5.09
N MET A 10 6.31 -33.77 -6.35
CA MET A 10 5.93 -32.52 -7.01
C MET A 10 4.86 -31.77 -6.21
N THR A 11 4.02 -32.51 -5.48
CA THR A 11 2.97 -32.00 -4.60
C THR A 11 3.53 -31.24 -3.40
N GLU A 12 4.56 -31.76 -2.72
CA GLU A 12 5.18 -31.07 -1.57
C GLU A 12 5.84 -29.76 -2.00
N MET A 13 6.54 -29.75 -3.13
CA MET A 13 7.13 -28.53 -3.69
C MET A 13 6.05 -27.49 -4.07
N ALA A 14 4.94 -27.95 -4.67
CA ALA A 14 3.81 -27.09 -4.97
C ALA A 14 3.17 -26.51 -3.69
N ILE A 15 3.07 -27.29 -2.62
CA ILE A 15 2.55 -26.82 -1.33
C ILE A 15 3.51 -25.80 -0.67
N LEU A 16 4.83 -26.01 -0.70
CA LEU A 16 5.80 -25.03 -0.16
C LEU A 16 5.67 -23.69 -0.86
N THR A 17 5.66 -23.72 -2.20
CA THR A 17 5.57 -22.50 -3.02
C THR A 17 4.22 -21.81 -2.80
N PHE A 18 3.13 -22.56 -2.70
CA PHE A 18 1.81 -22.02 -2.38
C PHE A 18 1.78 -21.36 -1.00
N ILE A 19 2.32 -21.99 0.04
CA ILE A 19 2.37 -21.39 1.38
C ILE A 19 3.24 -20.13 1.36
N GLY A 20 4.35 -20.15 0.61
CA GLY A 20 5.21 -18.98 0.45
C GLY A 20 4.49 -17.79 -0.20
N THR A 21 3.70 -18.02 -1.25
CA THR A 21 2.90 -16.95 -1.89
C THR A 21 1.73 -16.51 -1.01
N LEU A 22 1.14 -17.42 -0.22
CA LEU A 22 0.05 -17.11 0.70
C LEU A 22 0.45 -16.08 1.77
N GLN A 23 1.74 -15.95 2.09
CA GLN A 23 2.23 -14.93 3.03
C GLN A 23 1.94 -13.48 2.60
N PHE A 24 1.68 -13.24 1.32
CA PHE A 24 1.32 -11.90 0.83
C PHE A 24 -0.17 -11.59 0.99
N ALA A 25 -1.02 -12.61 1.21
CA ALA A 25 -2.47 -12.45 1.28
C ALA A 25 -2.93 -11.53 2.42
N PRO A 26 -2.41 -11.61 3.67
CA PRO A 26 -2.79 -10.69 4.74
C PRO A 26 -2.55 -9.23 4.36
N GLY A 27 -1.41 -8.94 3.74
CA GLY A 27 -1.08 -7.59 3.27
C GLY A 27 -2.05 -7.08 2.22
N LEU A 28 -2.34 -7.89 1.20
CA LEU A 28 -3.25 -7.51 0.11
C LEU A 28 -4.67 -7.24 0.63
N VAL A 29 -5.17 -8.09 1.51
CA VAL A 29 -6.49 -7.90 2.16
C VAL A 29 -6.48 -6.64 3.04
N SER A 30 -5.40 -6.40 3.79
CA SER A 30 -5.32 -5.23 4.68
C SER A 30 -5.39 -3.89 3.93
N VAL A 31 -4.80 -3.80 2.73
CA VAL A 31 -4.85 -2.58 1.92
C VAL A 31 -6.27 -2.23 1.48
N LEU A 32 -7.10 -3.23 1.18
CA LEU A 32 -8.45 -3.02 0.66
C LEU A 32 -9.47 -2.72 1.76
N PHE A 33 -9.36 -3.43 2.89
CA PHE A 33 -10.38 -3.41 3.96
C PHE A 33 -9.96 -2.66 5.22
N TRP A 34 -8.66 -2.37 5.40
CA TRP A 34 -8.17 -1.76 6.61
C TRP A 34 -7.27 -0.55 6.33
N PRO A 35 -7.87 0.66 6.24
CA PRO A 35 -7.15 1.90 5.91
C PRO A 35 -6.05 2.28 6.90
N ARG A 36 -5.97 1.62 8.06
CA ARG A 36 -4.95 1.83 9.11
C ARG A 36 -3.71 0.94 8.98
N ALA A 37 -3.65 0.07 7.97
CA ALA A 37 -2.48 -0.77 7.73
C ALA A 37 -1.23 0.11 7.44
N THR A 38 -0.10 -0.22 8.07
CA THR A 38 1.16 0.51 7.94
C THR A 38 2.20 -0.32 7.19
N ARG A 39 3.13 0.32 6.46
CA ARG A 39 4.25 -0.41 5.83
C ARG A 39 5.09 -1.16 6.86
N ALA A 40 5.30 -0.54 8.03
CA ALA A 40 6.05 -1.16 9.12
C ALA A 40 5.37 -2.44 9.60
N GLY A 41 4.04 -2.43 9.75
CA GLY A 41 3.29 -3.63 10.12
C GLY A 41 3.35 -4.71 9.05
N PHE A 42 3.13 -4.34 7.78
CA PHE A 42 3.24 -5.28 6.68
C PHE A 42 4.62 -5.95 6.61
N LEU A 43 5.70 -5.15 6.68
CA LEU A 43 7.06 -5.69 6.65
C LEU A 43 7.39 -6.56 7.85
N ALA A 44 6.96 -6.18 9.05
CA ALA A 44 7.18 -6.96 10.27
C ALA A 44 6.43 -8.30 10.20
N GLY A 45 5.15 -8.28 9.83
CA GLY A 45 4.32 -9.47 9.67
C GLY A 45 4.87 -10.43 8.61
N LEU A 46 5.17 -9.90 7.43
CA LEU A 46 5.74 -10.68 6.33
C LEU A 46 7.08 -11.32 6.73
N SER A 47 7.94 -10.56 7.42
CA SER A 47 9.22 -11.08 7.90
C SER A 47 9.04 -12.23 8.87
N VAL A 48 8.11 -12.12 9.84
CA VAL A 48 7.82 -13.19 10.79
C VAL A 48 7.26 -14.42 10.09
N GLY A 49 6.27 -14.25 9.20
CA GLY A 49 5.67 -15.35 8.44
C GLY A 49 6.69 -16.09 7.58
N LEU A 50 7.49 -15.36 6.81
CA LEU A 50 8.54 -15.92 5.97
C LEU A 50 9.63 -16.62 6.80
N LEU A 51 10.03 -16.06 7.94
CA LEU A 51 11.02 -16.72 8.81
C LEU A 51 10.50 -18.04 9.36
N ILE A 52 9.26 -18.10 9.84
CA ILE A 52 8.66 -19.35 10.33
C ILE A 52 8.54 -20.36 9.19
N TRP A 53 7.98 -19.97 8.05
CA TRP A 53 7.85 -20.85 6.89
C TRP A 53 9.21 -21.37 6.40
N PHE A 54 10.20 -20.49 6.25
CA PHE A 54 11.50 -20.85 5.73
C PHE A 54 12.25 -21.77 6.69
N SER A 55 12.27 -21.44 7.98
CA SER A 55 13.00 -22.23 8.98
C SER A 55 12.35 -23.58 9.30
N VAL A 56 11.01 -23.66 9.29
CA VAL A 56 10.29 -24.86 9.73
C VAL A 56 9.90 -25.78 8.56
N LEU A 57 9.69 -25.25 7.35
CA LEU A 57 9.30 -26.05 6.19
C LEU A 57 10.41 -26.15 5.14
N VAL A 58 10.98 -25.02 4.69
CA VAL A 58 11.93 -25.02 3.58
C VAL A 58 13.27 -25.65 3.96
N ILE A 59 13.89 -25.21 5.06
CA ILE A 59 15.20 -25.71 5.50
C ILE A 59 15.14 -27.22 5.78
N PRO A 60 14.20 -27.75 6.58
CA PRO A 60 14.16 -29.17 6.90
C PRO A 60 13.90 -30.05 5.67
N TYR A 61 13.13 -29.54 4.71
CA TYR A 61 12.82 -30.24 3.47
C TYR A 61 14.02 -30.31 2.52
N ILE A 62 14.68 -29.17 2.24
CA ILE A 62 15.83 -29.13 1.31
C ILE A 62 17.03 -29.92 1.85
N LEU A 63 17.28 -29.81 3.17
CA LEU A 63 18.41 -30.48 3.80
C LEU A 63 18.10 -31.92 4.23
N ASN A 64 16.87 -32.38 4.04
CA ASN A 64 16.38 -33.67 4.50
C ASN A 64 16.71 -33.94 5.99
N LEU A 65 16.51 -32.93 6.83
CA LEU A 65 16.82 -32.98 8.26
C LEU A 65 16.12 -34.13 8.99
N PRO A 66 14.84 -34.47 8.72
CA PRO A 66 14.18 -35.60 9.36
C PRO A 66 14.93 -36.92 9.16
N ASN A 67 15.39 -37.20 7.94
CA ASN A 67 16.17 -38.40 7.65
C ASN A 67 17.57 -38.34 8.26
N PHE A 68 18.20 -37.17 8.23
CA PHE A 68 19.51 -36.98 8.85
C PHE A 68 19.49 -37.23 10.37
N PHE A 69 18.51 -36.67 11.09
CA PHE A 69 18.40 -36.82 12.55
C PHE A 69 17.93 -38.22 12.96
N THR A 70 17.02 -38.85 12.21
CA THR A 70 16.60 -40.24 12.45
C THR A 70 17.78 -41.19 12.30
N GLN A 71 18.63 -40.99 11.29
CA GLN A 71 19.82 -41.82 11.04
C GLN A 71 20.95 -41.58 12.06
N LEU A 72 21.15 -40.33 12.50
CA LEU A 72 22.28 -39.97 13.37
C LEU A 72 22.00 -40.19 14.86
N ILE A 73 20.81 -39.82 15.35
CA ILE A 73 20.50 -39.74 16.80
C ILE A 73 19.33 -40.67 17.17
N SER A 74 18.81 -41.47 16.23
CA SER A 74 17.65 -42.37 16.46
C SER A 74 16.37 -41.63 16.88
N ILE A 75 16.31 -40.31 16.68
CA ILE A 75 15.12 -39.51 17.01
C ILE A 75 14.12 -39.68 15.89
N ASN A 76 12.93 -40.18 16.21
CA ASN A 76 11.86 -40.35 15.23
C ASN A 76 11.20 -38.99 14.92
N LEU A 77 11.57 -38.40 13.78
CA LEU A 77 11.04 -37.12 13.28
C LEU A 77 9.97 -37.31 12.19
N ARG A 78 9.27 -38.47 12.15
CA ARG A 78 8.23 -38.77 11.14
C ARG A 78 7.08 -37.77 11.10
N PHE A 79 6.88 -36.95 12.13
CA PHE A 79 5.88 -35.90 12.11
C PHE A 79 6.15 -34.82 11.04
N PHE A 80 7.41 -34.65 10.58
CA PHE A 80 7.72 -33.76 9.46
C PHE A 80 7.29 -34.33 8.10
N GLU A 81 7.05 -35.63 8.01
CA GLU A 81 6.55 -36.31 6.79
C GLU A 81 5.01 -36.34 6.76
N ASP A 82 4.34 -35.93 7.84
CA ASP A 82 2.88 -35.92 7.92
C ASP A 82 2.31 -34.72 7.12
N PRO A 83 1.45 -34.96 6.11
CA PRO A 83 0.80 -33.88 5.36
C PRO A 83 0.03 -32.88 6.24
N ILE A 84 -0.48 -33.35 7.40
CA ILE A 84 -1.21 -32.53 8.36
C ILE A 84 -0.28 -31.49 9.00
N TYR A 85 0.99 -31.85 9.27
CA TYR A 85 1.98 -30.94 9.83
C TYR A 85 2.26 -29.75 8.92
N TRP A 86 2.41 -30.00 7.62
CA TRP A 86 2.67 -28.97 6.61
C TRP A 86 1.54 -27.95 6.51
N HIS A 87 0.30 -28.43 6.57
CA HIS A 87 -0.89 -27.58 6.58
C HIS A 87 -0.95 -26.70 7.82
N HIS A 88 -0.73 -27.26 9.01
CA HIS A 88 -0.77 -26.52 10.27
C HIS A 88 0.33 -25.45 10.36
N ILE A 89 1.55 -25.76 9.94
CA ILE A 89 2.64 -24.78 9.94
C ILE A 89 2.40 -23.69 8.88
N GLY A 90 1.91 -24.07 7.69
CA GLY A 90 1.57 -23.10 6.65
C GLY A 90 0.48 -22.11 7.08
N LEU A 91 -0.60 -22.63 7.67
CA LEU A 91 -1.66 -21.79 8.24
C LEU A 91 -1.14 -20.98 9.43
N GLY A 92 -0.43 -21.61 10.37
CA GLY A 92 0.08 -20.97 11.58
C GLY A 92 1.03 -19.81 11.29
N SER A 93 1.95 -19.99 10.34
CA SER A 93 2.86 -18.92 9.89
C SER A 93 2.11 -17.76 9.22
N THR A 94 1.10 -18.05 8.40
CA THR A 94 0.27 -17.02 7.75
C THR A 94 -0.59 -16.25 8.77
N ILE A 95 -1.13 -16.93 9.78
CA ILE A 95 -1.85 -16.31 10.88
C ILE A 95 -0.90 -15.45 11.72
N ALA A 96 0.29 -15.96 12.06
CA ALA A 96 1.30 -15.20 12.80
C ALA A 96 1.69 -13.92 12.04
N ASN A 97 1.90 -14.00 10.73
CA ASN A 97 2.11 -12.85 9.85
C ASN A 97 0.98 -11.82 9.97
N ALA A 98 -0.28 -12.27 9.80
CA ALA A 98 -1.45 -11.40 9.91
C ALA A 98 -1.56 -10.72 11.30
N VAL A 99 -1.31 -11.47 12.38
CA VAL A 99 -1.36 -10.96 13.76
C VAL A 99 -0.26 -9.95 14.02
N VAL A 100 0.98 -10.24 13.63
CA VAL A 100 2.11 -9.31 13.80
C VAL A 100 1.88 -8.05 12.98
N MET A 101 1.43 -8.18 11.73
CA MET A 101 1.05 -7.04 10.92
C MET A 101 -0.01 -6.19 11.61
N PHE A 102 -1.05 -6.83 12.13
CA PHE A 102 -2.12 -6.14 12.85
C PHE A 102 -1.61 -5.38 14.08
N VAL A 103 -0.88 -6.05 14.96
CA VAL A 103 -0.37 -5.45 16.20
C VAL A 103 0.60 -4.31 15.90
N VAL A 104 1.54 -4.51 14.98
CA VAL A 104 2.53 -3.47 14.64
C VAL A 104 1.86 -2.29 13.95
N SER A 105 0.86 -2.50 13.09
CA SER A 105 0.09 -1.41 12.48
C SER A 105 -0.75 -0.61 13.48
N LEU A 106 -1.18 -1.21 14.59
CA LEU A 106 -1.83 -0.45 15.67
C LEU A 106 -0.86 0.44 16.46
N ILE A 107 0.40 0.00 16.60
CA ILE A 107 1.42 0.71 17.39
C ILE A 107 2.12 1.80 16.55
N THR A 108 2.27 1.55 15.25
CA THR A 108 2.97 2.46 14.33
C THR A 108 2.02 3.51 13.75
N LYS A 109 2.54 4.72 13.53
CA LYS A 109 1.80 5.79 12.86
C LYS A 109 1.98 5.68 11.35
N GLN A 110 0.89 5.87 10.60
CA GLN A 110 0.95 5.97 9.15
C GLN A 110 1.63 7.27 8.71
N THR A 111 2.42 7.19 7.66
CA THR A 111 2.98 8.40 7.01
C THR A 111 1.94 9.05 6.10
N ALA A 112 2.14 10.34 5.78
CA ALA A 112 1.22 11.07 4.90
C ALA A 112 1.08 10.41 3.51
N SER A 113 2.17 9.84 2.97
CA SER A 113 2.15 9.11 1.70
C SER A 113 1.41 7.77 1.78
N GLU A 114 1.53 7.06 2.90
CA GLU A 114 0.76 5.84 3.16
C GLU A 114 -0.73 6.13 3.27
N GLN A 115 -1.07 7.24 3.92
CA GLN A 115 -2.46 7.65 4.06
C GLN A 115 -3.08 8.04 2.72
N MET A 116 -2.35 8.79 1.88
CA MET A 116 -2.80 9.11 0.51
C MET A 116 -3.03 7.85 -0.35
N ALA A 117 -2.14 6.86 -0.26
CA ALA A 117 -2.27 5.60 -1.00
C ALA A 117 -3.42 4.73 -0.47
N ALA A 118 -3.53 4.58 0.85
CA ALA A 118 -4.63 3.87 1.48
C ALA A 118 -5.98 4.50 1.14
N ASP A 119 -6.03 5.84 1.07
CA ASP A 119 -7.25 6.55 0.73
C ASP A 119 -7.68 6.31 -0.73
N SER A 120 -6.74 6.13 -1.65
CA SER A 120 -7.04 5.85 -3.06
C SER A 120 -7.47 4.40 -3.32
N CYS A 121 -7.04 3.45 -2.47
CA CYS A 121 -7.29 2.02 -2.66
C CYS A 121 -8.39 1.44 -1.76
N ALA A 122 -8.82 2.16 -0.71
CA ALA A 122 -9.85 1.67 0.21
C ALA A 122 -11.21 1.54 -0.48
N VAL A 123 -11.83 0.36 -0.37
CA VAL A 123 -13.14 0.06 -0.95
C VAL A 123 -14.24 1.01 -0.46
N ASP A 124 -14.07 1.57 0.75
CA ASP A 124 -15.01 2.54 1.36
C ASP A 124 -14.83 4.00 0.90
N ASN A 125 -13.81 4.34 0.10
CA ASN A 125 -13.55 5.72 -0.31
C ASN A 125 -14.33 6.20 -1.55
N LEU A 126 -15.24 5.40 -2.08
CA LEU A 126 -16.23 5.88 -3.08
C LEU A 126 -17.22 6.93 -2.51
N ARG A 127 -17.16 7.29 -1.22
CA ARG A 127 -18.20 8.11 -0.55
C ARG A 127 -17.73 9.30 0.30
N ARG A 128 -16.44 9.64 0.39
CA ARG A 128 -16.01 10.85 1.11
C ARG A 128 -15.63 11.97 0.13
N PRO A 129 -16.45 13.03 -0.03
CA PRO A 129 -15.99 14.23 -0.70
C PRO A 129 -14.87 14.83 0.16
N TYR A 130 -13.65 14.76 -0.35
CA TYR A 130 -12.48 15.27 0.31
C TYR A 130 -12.69 16.76 0.66
N ARG A 131 -12.70 17.10 1.95
CA ARG A 131 -12.76 18.49 2.42
C ARG A 131 -11.35 19.08 2.48
N TRP A 132 -10.78 19.39 1.31
CA TRP A 132 -9.57 20.22 1.25
C TRP A 132 -10.00 21.60 1.72
N SER A 133 -9.55 22.02 2.90
CA SER A 133 -9.62 23.44 3.25
C SER A 133 -8.80 24.19 2.21
N LEU A 134 -9.44 25.05 1.43
CA LEU A 134 -8.77 25.91 0.46
C LEU A 134 -7.55 26.58 1.14
N LYS A 135 -6.34 26.36 0.62
CA LYS A 135 -5.14 27.06 1.10
C LYS A 135 -5.23 28.54 0.74
N ALA A 136 -5.74 28.85 -0.47
CA ALA A 136 -6.03 30.20 -0.92
C ALA A 136 -7.22 30.79 -0.16
N LYS A 137 -7.04 31.95 0.47
CA LYS A 137 -8.09 32.71 1.16
C LYS A 137 -8.58 33.91 0.35
N SER A 138 -7.90 34.20 -0.75
CA SER A 138 -8.18 35.31 -1.66
C SER A 138 -7.80 34.95 -3.09
N VAL A 139 -8.26 35.76 -4.05
CA VAL A 139 -7.86 35.70 -5.45
C VAL A 139 -6.35 35.93 -5.61
N GLU A 140 -5.76 36.83 -4.83
CA GLU A 140 -4.32 37.12 -4.86
C GLU A 140 -3.48 35.89 -4.49
N ASP A 141 -3.96 35.04 -3.56
CA ASP A 141 -3.28 33.80 -3.20
C ASP A 141 -3.23 32.81 -4.38
N PHE A 142 -4.28 32.78 -5.22
CA PHE A 142 -4.27 31.98 -6.45
C PHE A 142 -3.24 32.51 -7.44
N ILE A 143 -3.19 33.82 -7.65
CA ILE A 143 -2.21 34.46 -8.55
C ILE A 143 -0.78 34.16 -8.08
N ASN A 144 -0.50 34.31 -6.79
CA ASN A 144 0.82 34.05 -6.23
C ASN A 144 1.22 32.57 -6.41
N SER A 145 0.33 31.62 -6.12
CA SER A 145 0.61 30.18 -6.24
C SER A 145 0.83 29.77 -7.69
N LEU A 146 -0.02 30.25 -8.61
CA LEU A 146 0.10 29.96 -10.04
C LEU A 146 1.33 30.64 -10.66
N SER A 147 1.76 31.78 -10.13
CA SER A 147 2.91 32.54 -10.65
C SER A 147 4.24 31.80 -10.50
N GLU A 148 4.35 30.90 -9.52
CA GLU A 148 5.57 30.10 -9.30
C GLU A 148 5.85 29.16 -10.48
N VAL A 149 4.80 28.70 -11.18
CA VAL A 149 4.91 27.73 -12.29
C VAL A 149 4.67 28.36 -13.65
N LEU A 150 3.65 29.22 -13.79
CA LEU A 150 3.23 29.81 -15.07
C LEU A 150 3.88 31.16 -15.36
N GLY A 151 4.51 31.78 -14.36
CA GLY A 151 4.93 33.17 -14.38
C GLY A 151 3.77 34.13 -14.09
N ARG A 152 4.09 35.26 -13.45
CA ARG A 152 3.09 36.20 -12.92
C ARG A 152 2.08 36.71 -13.94
N LEU A 153 2.54 37.11 -15.13
CA LEU A 153 1.66 37.63 -16.19
C LEU A 153 0.67 36.57 -16.71
N THR A 154 1.11 35.31 -16.81
CA THR A 154 0.25 34.21 -17.27
C THR A 154 -0.76 33.85 -16.18
N ALA A 155 -0.31 33.76 -14.93
CA ALA A 155 -1.16 33.47 -13.78
C ALA A 155 -2.27 34.53 -13.60
N GLU A 156 -1.91 35.82 -13.68
CA GLU A 156 -2.88 36.93 -13.59
C GLU A 156 -3.95 36.81 -14.69
N ARG A 157 -3.53 36.55 -15.94
CA ARG A 157 -4.46 36.40 -17.08
C ARG A 157 -5.41 35.21 -16.92
N GLU A 158 -4.90 34.05 -16.51
CA GLU A 158 -5.74 32.85 -16.35
C GLU A 158 -6.74 33.01 -15.19
N VAL A 159 -6.32 33.63 -14.08
CA VAL A 159 -7.22 33.92 -12.96
C VAL A 159 -8.26 34.98 -13.34
N GLU A 160 -7.86 36.04 -14.03
CA GLU A 160 -8.79 37.06 -14.52
C GLU A 160 -9.83 36.48 -15.49
N GLN A 161 -9.38 35.62 -16.41
CA GLN A 161 -10.28 34.92 -17.33
C GLN A 161 -11.28 34.04 -16.57
N ALA A 162 -10.82 33.27 -15.58
CA ALA A 162 -11.69 32.43 -14.76
C ALA A 162 -12.68 33.25 -13.90
N LEU A 163 -12.28 34.43 -13.42
CA LEU A 163 -13.18 35.36 -12.71
C LEU A 163 -14.26 35.90 -13.65
N ILE A 164 -13.90 36.26 -14.88
CA ILE A 164 -14.85 36.71 -15.91
C ILE A 164 -15.86 35.59 -16.22
N ASP A 165 -15.38 34.37 -16.47
CA ASP A 165 -16.21 33.21 -16.79
C ASP A 165 -17.22 32.89 -15.65
N LEU A 166 -16.80 33.10 -14.40
CA LEU A 166 -17.64 32.88 -13.22
C LEU A 166 -18.45 34.11 -12.80
N SER A 167 -18.29 35.25 -13.48
CA SER A 167 -18.88 36.55 -13.11
C SER A 167 -18.58 36.92 -11.65
N MET A 168 -17.34 36.74 -11.21
CA MET A 168 -16.87 36.98 -9.84
C MET A 168 -16.06 38.27 -9.74
N SER A 169 -16.08 38.89 -8.56
CA SER A 169 -15.25 40.06 -8.26
C SER A 169 -13.80 39.63 -7.98
N PRO A 170 -12.79 40.42 -8.38
CA PRO A 170 -11.39 40.18 -8.01
C PRO A 170 -11.13 40.29 -6.50
N GLU A 171 -12.04 40.91 -5.73
CA GLU A 171 -11.95 41.02 -4.26
C GLU A 171 -12.66 39.86 -3.52
N GLU A 172 -12.98 38.78 -4.23
CA GLU A 172 -13.73 37.66 -3.65
C GLU A 172 -12.92 36.91 -2.58
N THR A 173 -13.56 36.60 -1.46
CA THR A 173 -12.96 35.94 -0.29
C THR A 173 -13.85 34.83 0.28
N ARG A 174 -15.08 34.67 -0.25
CA ARG A 174 -16.02 33.66 0.26
C ARG A 174 -15.51 32.26 -0.08
N PRO A 175 -15.42 31.34 0.91
CA PRO A 175 -14.86 29.99 0.69
C PRO A 175 -15.57 29.15 -0.38
N TYR A 176 -16.84 29.43 -0.68
CA TYR A 176 -17.59 28.73 -1.74
C TYR A 176 -17.23 29.28 -3.13
N ALA A 177 -17.09 30.60 -3.26
CA ALA A 177 -16.75 31.24 -4.53
C ALA A 177 -15.31 30.89 -4.96
N LEU A 178 -14.37 30.91 -4.01
CA LEU A 178 -12.99 30.51 -4.26
C LEU A 178 -12.85 29.02 -4.62
N ARG A 179 -13.73 28.14 -4.13
CA ARG A 179 -13.80 26.73 -4.57
C ARG A 179 -14.19 26.62 -6.05
N ARG A 180 -15.24 27.35 -6.46
CA ARG A 180 -15.66 27.41 -7.87
C ARG A 180 -14.55 27.99 -8.76
N LEU A 181 -13.85 29.02 -8.28
CA LEU A 181 -12.73 29.62 -8.99
C LEU A 181 -11.62 28.60 -9.23
N ARG A 182 -11.22 27.86 -8.19
CA ARG A 182 -10.24 26.77 -8.33
C ARG A 182 -10.69 25.73 -9.35
N ASP A 183 -11.93 25.24 -9.23
CA ASP A 183 -12.45 24.18 -10.12
C ASP A 183 -12.45 24.66 -11.60
N GLN A 184 -12.73 25.95 -11.84
CA GLN A 184 -12.66 26.55 -13.18
C GLN A 184 -11.22 26.67 -13.69
N ILE A 185 -10.29 27.14 -12.85
CA ILE A 185 -8.87 27.26 -13.21
C ILE A 185 -8.29 25.86 -13.51
N GLU A 186 -8.60 24.86 -12.69
CA GLU A 186 -8.17 23.47 -12.90
C GLU A 186 -8.70 22.92 -14.23
N SER A 187 -9.97 23.20 -14.57
CA SER A 187 -10.55 22.84 -15.87
C SER A 187 -9.84 23.52 -17.04
N ASN A 188 -9.53 24.81 -16.93
CA ASN A 188 -8.85 25.57 -17.98
C ASN A 188 -7.41 25.08 -18.20
N LEU A 189 -6.68 24.83 -17.10
CA LEU A 189 -5.29 24.39 -17.14
C LEU A 189 -5.13 22.91 -17.50
N SER A 190 -6.09 22.05 -17.14
CA SER A 190 -6.05 20.62 -17.50
C SER A 190 -6.03 20.40 -19.02
N GLY A 191 -6.64 21.31 -19.78
CA GLY A 191 -6.60 21.30 -21.24
C GLY A 191 -5.23 21.66 -21.85
N LEU A 192 -4.38 22.36 -21.09
CA LEU A 192 -3.09 22.90 -21.57
C LEU A 192 -1.87 22.15 -21.01
N LEU A 193 -1.93 21.68 -19.75
CA LEU A 193 -0.77 21.15 -19.01
C LEU A 193 -0.92 19.68 -18.61
N GLY A 194 -2.09 19.08 -18.87
CA GLY A 194 -2.44 17.75 -18.41
C GLY A 194 -2.86 17.73 -16.94
N PRO A 195 -3.70 16.76 -16.54
CA PRO A 195 -4.36 16.74 -15.23
C PRO A 195 -3.38 16.64 -14.04
N SER A 196 -2.18 16.10 -14.25
CA SER A 196 -1.19 15.88 -13.18
C SER A 196 -0.56 17.18 -12.66
N VAL A 197 -0.36 18.18 -13.54
CA VAL A 197 0.30 19.44 -13.19
C VAL A 197 -0.70 20.44 -12.60
N ALA A 198 -1.94 20.44 -13.11
CA ALA A 198 -3.00 21.32 -12.61
C ALA A 198 -3.37 21.02 -11.15
N HIS A 199 -3.29 19.76 -10.72
CA HIS A 199 -3.64 19.32 -9.37
C HIS A 199 -2.57 19.63 -8.31
N GLU A 200 -1.30 19.80 -8.69
CA GLU A 200 -0.19 20.02 -7.74
C GLU A 200 -0.03 21.51 -7.35
N ILE A 201 -0.58 22.43 -8.16
CA ILE A 201 -0.36 23.89 -8.04
C ILE A 201 -1.46 24.60 -7.20
N LEU A 202 -2.64 23.98 -7.04
CA LEU A 202 -3.83 24.56 -6.39
C LEU A 202 -4.14 23.95 -5.02
#